data_AF-A0A9D1WNR9-F1
#
_entry.id   AF-A0A9D1WNR9-F1
#
_cell.length_a   1.000
_cell.length_b   1.000
_cell.length_c   1.000
_cell.angle_alpha   90.00
_cell.angle_beta   90.00
_cell.angle_gamma   90.00
#
_symmetry.space_group_name_H-M   'P 1'
#
loop_
_entity.id
_entity.type
_entity.pdbx_description
1 polymer ?
#
loop_
_entity_poly.entity_id
_entity_poly.type
_entity_poly.pdbx_seq_one_letter_code
_entity_poly.pdbx_strand_id
1 'polypeptide(L)'
;MSLRTRLLLTLGLTLALLWSMAAAWLMRDLEAQFVETLDQRLAQSARMVAGLMAQLPEEVWLEADQRALSIPPIEGLACQVHSPRGEIMARTHTNLETILAAGERGHAYREENGVTWRVFTYERGGLTITTADRMDERNQLLAEVFKVAVVPFAVALLGSMVALWFGVVRGLAPLSRLRRSLGRRHAEALAPLPTRGLPRELRPLVETLNGLLARIEEAIQREQRFTNDAAHEFKTPLTAIKTHLQVAQRV
;
A
#
# COMPACT_ATOMS: atom_id res chain seq x y z
N MET A 1 -3.90 6.57 25.51
CA MET A 1 -3.81 6.73 24.04
C MET A 1 -5.04 7.47 23.54
N SER A 2 -4.89 8.57 22.78
CA SER A 2 -6.04 9.33 22.28
C SER A 2 -6.79 8.55 21.19
N LEU A 3 -8.11 8.76 21.07
CA LEU A 3 -8.93 8.11 20.02
C LEU A 3 -8.42 8.46 18.61
N ARG A 4 -7.90 9.69 18.45
CA ARG A 4 -7.25 10.16 17.21
C ARG A 4 -6.02 9.33 16.85
N THR A 5 -5.08 9.17 17.79
CA THR A 5 -3.84 8.42 17.56
C THR A 5 -4.12 6.95 17.30
N ARG A 6 -5.12 6.35 17.98
CA ARG A 6 -5.52 4.96 17.72
C ARG A 6 -6.11 4.79 16.32
N LEU A 7 -6.98 5.69 15.87
CA LEU A 7 -7.56 5.65 14.52
C LEU A 7 -6.48 5.85 13.44
N LEU A 8 -5.61 6.85 13.60
CA LEU A 8 -4.51 7.10 12.67
C LEU A 8 -3.57 5.89 12.55
N LEU A 9 -3.19 5.29 13.68
CA LEU A 9 -2.31 4.12 13.68
C LEU A 9 -2.99 2.91 13.05
N THR A 10 -4.24 2.60 13.41
CA THR A 10 -4.93 1.42 12.89
C THR A 10 -5.24 1.55 11.40
N LEU A 11 -5.87 2.65 10.96
CA LEU A 11 -6.17 2.89 9.55
C LEU A 11 -4.91 3.09 8.71
N GLY A 12 -3.91 3.80 9.27
CA GLY A 12 -2.63 4.01 8.60
C GLY A 12 -1.86 2.72 8.41
N LEU A 13 -1.80 1.86 9.43
CA LEU A 13 -1.17 0.54 9.34
C LEU A 13 -1.89 -0.35 8.34
N THR A 14 -3.23 -0.44 8.37
CA THR A 14 -3.98 -1.27 7.42
C THR A 14 -3.79 -0.79 5.98
N LEU A 15 -3.78 0.53 5.77
CA LEU A 15 -3.57 1.11 4.45
C LEU A 15 -2.14 0.85 3.96
N ALA A 16 -1.13 1.04 4.81
CA ALA A 16 0.26 0.76 4.48
C ALA A 16 0.47 -0.73 4.17
N LEU A 17 -0.16 -1.63 4.92
CA LEU A 17 -0.08 -3.07 4.71
C LEU A 17 -0.73 -3.47 3.38
N LEU A 18 -1.89 -2.88 3.06
CA LEU A 18 -2.57 -3.09 1.77
C LEU A 18 -1.72 -2.59 0.59
N TRP A 19 -1.17 -1.37 0.68
CA TRP A 19 -0.28 -0.82 -0.35
C TRP A 19 1.00 -1.65 -0.51
N SER A 20 1.58 -2.13 0.60
CA SER A 20 2.77 -2.98 0.57
C SER A 20 2.47 -4.32 -0.10
N MET A 21 1.31 -4.92 0.19
CA MET A 21 0.88 -6.16 -0.43
C MET A 21 0.64 -5.98 -1.93
N ALA A 22 -0.02 -4.89 -2.34
CA ALA A 22 -0.23 -4.57 -3.75
C ALA A 22 1.09 -4.33 -4.50
N ALA A 23 2.02 -3.57 -3.90
CA ALA A 23 3.34 -3.32 -4.48
C ALA A 23 4.17 -4.61 -4.60
N ALA A 24 4.15 -5.46 -3.57
CA ALA A 24 4.85 -6.75 -3.59
C ALA A 24 4.27 -7.71 -4.65
N TRP A 25 2.95 -7.72 -4.81
CA TRP A 25 2.28 -8.49 -5.86
C TRP A 25 2.70 -8.00 -7.25
N LEU A 26 2.64 -6.69 -7.50
CA LEU A 26 3.06 -6.09 -8.77
C LEU A 26 4.53 -6.38 -9.09
N MET A 27 5.43 -6.28 -8.11
CA MET A 27 6.85 -6.59 -8.31
C MET A 27 7.07 -8.02 -8.77
N ARG A 28 6.42 -8.99 -8.12
CA ARG A 28 6.53 -10.40 -8.49
C ARG A 28 5.96 -10.68 -9.87
N ASP A 29 4.84 -10.05 -10.20
CA ASP A 29 4.21 -10.17 -11.50
C ASP A 29 5.09 -9.61 -12.62
N LEU A 30 5.64 -8.39 -12.43
CA LEU A 30 6.57 -7.77 -13.37
C LEU A 30 7.84 -8.62 -13.57
N GLU A 31 8.42 -9.14 -12.49
CA GLU A 31 9.60 -9.99 -12.58
C GLU A 31 9.30 -11.26 -13.37
N ALA A 32 8.19 -11.96 -13.06
CA ALA A 32 7.79 -13.18 -13.74
C ALA A 32 7.54 -12.97 -15.24
N GLN A 33 6.77 -11.93 -15.60
CA GLN A 33 6.49 -11.60 -17.00
C GLN A 33 7.76 -11.23 -17.77
N PHE A 34 8.68 -10.51 -17.12
CA PHE A 34 9.95 -10.13 -17.75
C PHE A 34 10.85 -11.35 -17.96
N VAL A 35 10.92 -12.27 -17.00
CA VAL A 35 11.64 -13.55 -17.14
C VAL A 35 11.12 -14.31 -18.35
N GLU A 36 9.81 -14.49 -18.42
CA GLU A 36 9.18 -15.27 -19.47
C GLU A 36 9.38 -14.63 -20.85
N THR A 37 9.24 -13.31 -20.94
CA THR A 37 9.41 -12.58 -22.21
C THR A 37 10.84 -12.71 -22.74
N LEU A 38 11.85 -12.62 -21.87
CA LEU A 38 13.26 -12.77 -22.27
C LEU A 38 13.61 -14.22 -22.62
N ASP A 39 13.11 -15.18 -21.85
CA ASP A 39 13.28 -16.60 -22.16
C ASP A 39 12.62 -16.95 -23.51
N GLN A 40 11.44 -16.40 -23.81
CA GLN A 40 10.79 -16.54 -25.10
C GLN A 40 11.63 -15.93 -26.24
N ARG A 41 12.24 -14.76 -26.04
CA ARG A 41 13.14 -14.13 -27.02
C ARG A 41 14.37 -14.99 -27.33
N LEU A 42 15.00 -15.56 -26.31
CA LEU A 42 16.11 -16.51 -26.47
C LEU A 42 15.67 -17.75 -27.25
N ALA A 43 14.51 -18.32 -26.91
CA ALA A 43 14.01 -19.48 -27.61
C ALA A 43 13.64 -19.19 -29.08
N GLN A 44 13.08 -18.01 -29.35
CA GLN A 44 12.76 -17.57 -30.71
C GLN A 44 14.03 -17.32 -31.54
N SER A 45 15.05 -16.67 -30.98
CA SER A 45 16.31 -16.43 -31.69
C SER A 45 17.04 -17.73 -32.03
N ALA A 46 17.12 -18.68 -31.09
CA ALA A 46 17.71 -20.00 -31.33
C ALA A 46 16.97 -20.76 -32.44
N ARG A 47 15.63 -20.73 -32.44
CA ARG A 47 14.82 -21.37 -33.49
C ARG A 47 14.96 -20.67 -34.85
N MET A 48 15.11 -19.35 -34.87
CA MET A 48 15.33 -18.58 -36.09
C MET A 48 16.68 -18.93 -36.71
N VAL A 49 17.74 -18.97 -35.90
CA VAL A 49 19.08 -19.42 -36.33
C VAL A 49 19.04 -20.86 -36.81
N ALA A 50 18.38 -21.77 -36.09
CA ALA A 50 18.21 -23.15 -36.53
C ALA A 50 17.47 -23.26 -37.86
N GLY A 51 16.45 -22.42 -38.08
CA GLY A 51 15.70 -22.35 -39.34
C GLY A 51 16.56 -21.85 -40.50
N LEU A 52 17.39 -20.83 -40.28
CA LEU A 52 18.33 -20.32 -41.28
C LEU A 52 19.42 -21.34 -41.61
N MET A 53 20.00 -21.98 -40.59
CA MET A 53 21.02 -23.02 -40.78
C MET A 53 20.46 -24.21 -41.57
N ALA A 54 19.22 -24.63 -41.29
CA ALA A 54 18.56 -25.72 -42.02
C ALA A 54 18.29 -25.42 -43.51
N GLN A 55 18.35 -24.15 -43.95
CA GLN A 55 18.17 -23.76 -45.35
C GLN A 55 19.50 -23.67 -46.11
N LEU A 56 20.65 -23.72 -45.43
CA LEU A 56 21.95 -23.63 -46.08
C LEU A 56 22.25 -24.93 -46.87
N PRO A 57 22.78 -24.84 -48.10
CA PRO A 57 23.26 -26.00 -48.87
C PRO A 57 24.35 -26.75 -48.12
N GLU A 58 24.38 -28.09 -48.22
CA GLU A 58 25.33 -28.97 -47.52
C GLU A 58 26.80 -28.55 -47.71
N GLU A 59 27.15 -27.96 -48.85
CA GLU A 59 28.48 -27.43 -49.17
C GLU A 59 28.96 -26.38 -48.16
N VAL A 60 28.07 -25.49 -47.71
CA VAL A 60 28.36 -24.45 -46.72
C VAL A 60 28.57 -25.07 -45.34
N TRP A 61 27.94 -26.21 -45.06
CA TRP A 61 28.11 -26.92 -43.78
C TRP A 61 29.50 -27.52 -43.68
N LEU A 62 30.02 -28.07 -44.79
CA LEU A 62 31.39 -28.60 -44.89
C LEU A 62 32.46 -27.50 -44.71
N GLU A 63 32.23 -26.29 -45.23
CA GLU A 63 33.13 -25.15 -44.99
C GLU A 63 33.06 -24.64 -43.54
N ALA A 64 31.86 -24.61 -42.96
CA ALA A 64 31.65 -24.20 -41.57
C ALA A 64 32.28 -25.18 -40.55
N ASP A 65 32.34 -26.48 -40.88
CA ASP A 65 33.06 -27.51 -40.11
C ASP A 65 34.57 -27.18 -40.03
N GLN A 66 35.14 -26.64 -41.11
CA GLN A 66 36.56 -26.25 -41.16
C GLN A 66 36.84 -24.88 -40.54
N ARG A 67 35.89 -23.94 -40.65
CA ARG A 67 36.05 -22.58 -40.12
C ARG A 67 34.72 -22.04 -39.60
N ALA A 68 34.61 -21.94 -38.28
CA ALA A 68 33.42 -21.40 -37.62
C ALA A 68 33.05 -20.01 -38.17
N LEU A 69 31.82 -19.90 -38.68
CA LEU A 69 31.25 -18.63 -39.16
C LEU A 69 31.09 -17.64 -38.00
N SER A 70 31.47 -16.38 -38.22
CA SER A 70 31.25 -15.30 -37.26
C SER A 70 29.86 -14.68 -37.46
N ILE A 71 29.00 -14.79 -36.45
CA ILE A 71 27.71 -14.10 -36.40
C ILE A 71 27.94 -12.71 -35.79
N PRO A 72 27.44 -11.62 -36.40
CA PRO A 72 27.56 -10.29 -35.82
C PRO A 72 27.02 -10.25 -34.39
N PRO A 73 27.78 -9.70 -33.42
CA PRO A 73 27.31 -9.58 -32.05
C PRO A 73 26.11 -8.65 -31.96
N ILE A 74 25.06 -9.16 -31.33
CA ILE A 74 23.93 -8.37 -30.85
C ILE A 74 24.21 -8.11 -29.36
N GLU A 75 24.10 -6.86 -28.90
CA GLU A 75 24.34 -6.53 -27.49
C GLU A 75 23.55 -7.44 -26.55
N GLY A 76 24.24 -7.97 -25.53
CA GLY A 76 23.68 -8.88 -24.52
C GLY A 76 23.48 -10.34 -24.99
N LEU A 77 23.47 -10.63 -26.30
CA LEU A 77 23.14 -11.95 -26.83
C LEU A 77 24.35 -12.65 -27.47
N ALA A 78 24.64 -13.87 -27.01
CA ALA A 78 25.65 -14.73 -27.61
C ALA A 78 25.01 -15.99 -28.19
N CYS A 79 25.47 -16.44 -29.36
CA CYS A 79 24.97 -17.64 -30.02
C CYS A 79 26.15 -18.52 -30.45
N GLN A 80 25.96 -19.83 -30.36
CA GLN A 80 26.88 -20.85 -30.88
C GLN A 80 26.10 -22.00 -31.49
N VAL A 81 26.55 -22.49 -32.64
CA VAL A 81 25.95 -23.62 -33.36
C VAL A 81 26.97 -24.74 -33.42
N HIS A 82 26.55 -25.93 -33.01
CA HIS A 82 27.36 -27.15 -33.06
C HIS A 82 26.80 -28.12 -34.12
N SER A 83 27.73 -28.74 -34.84
CA SER A 83 27.52 -29.87 -35.74
C SER A 83 27.01 -31.11 -34.99
N PRO A 84 26.36 -32.08 -35.68
CA PRO A 84 26.04 -33.39 -35.09
C PRO A 84 27.25 -34.12 -34.50
N ARG A 85 28.47 -33.77 -34.93
CA ARG A 85 29.73 -34.32 -34.43
C ARG A 85 30.28 -33.58 -33.20
N GLY A 86 29.63 -32.50 -32.78
CA GLY A 86 30.07 -31.65 -31.66
C GLY A 86 31.01 -30.51 -32.04
N GLU A 87 31.35 -30.35 -33.32
CA GLU A 87 32.23 -29.28 -33.82
C GLU A 87 31.49 -27.93 -33.92
N ILE A 88 32.20 -26.82 -33.71
CA ILE A 88 31.62 -25.46 -33.69
C ILE A 88 31.50 -24.94 -35.13
N MET A 89 30.27 -24.84 -35.64
CA MET A 89 29.99 -24.38 -37.01
C MET A 89 29.81 -22.86 -37.11
N ALA A 90 29.24 -22.22 -36.09
CA ALA A 90 29.05 -20.78 -36.06
C ALA A 90 29.08 -20.24 -34.63
N ARG A 91 29.56 -19.01 -34.45
CA ARG A 91 29.62 -18.35 -33.14
C ARG A 91 29.56 -16.84 -33.24
N THR A 92 29.00 -16.22 -32.21
CA THR A 92 28.95 -14.76 -32.04
C THR A 92 30.17 -14.21 -31.31
N HIS A 93 30.63 -14.90 -30.26
CA HIS A 93 31.75 -14.48 -29.43
C HIS A 93 32.71 -15.66 -29.22
N THR A 94 34.01 -15.42 -29.33
CA THR A 94 35.05 -16.45 -29.16
C THR A 94 35.37 -16.76 -27.69
N ASN A 95 35.00 -15.87 -26.76
CA ASN A 95 35.39 -15.95 -25.35
C ASN A 95 34.31 -16.55 -24.42
N LEU A 96 33.28 -17.18 -25.00
CA LEU A 96 32.12 -17.72 -24.26
C LEU A 96 31.91 -19.21 -24.53
N GLU A 97 32.95 -19.94 -24.92
CA GLU A 97 32.85 -21.36 -25.30
C GLU A 97 32.31 -22.23 -24.15
N THR A 98 32.68 -21.95 -22.89
CA THR A 98 32.18 -22.68 -21.72
C THR A 98 30.68 -22.44 -21.48
N ILE A 99 30.24 -21.19 -21.64
CA ILE A 99 28.84 -20.79 -21.46
C ILE A 99 27.96 -21.32 -22.61
N LEU A 100 28.50 -21.39 -23.82
CA LEU A 100 27.76 -21.78 -25.01
C LEU A 100 27.92 -23.26 -25.39
N ALA A 101 28.74 -24.02 -24.65
CA ALA A 101 28.95 -25.45 -24.87
C ALA A 101 27.60 -26.19 -25.00
N ALA A 102 27.55 -27.17 -25.91
CA ALA A 102 26.39 -28.05 -26.02
C ALA A 102 26.09 -28.69 -24.66
N GLY A 103 24.85 -28.57 -24.20
CA GLY A 103 24.42 -29.08 -22.90
C GLY A 103 22.95 -29.50 -22.93
N GLU A 104 22.31 -29.53 -21.77
CA GLU A 104 20.91 -29.93 -21.66
C GLU A 104 19.99 -29.05 -22.53
N ARG A 105 18.98 -29.69 -23.15
CA ARG A 105 17.97 -29.03 -23.96
C ARG A 105 17.07 -28.15 -23.08
N GLY A 106 16.67 -26.99 -23.60
CA GLY A 106 15.84 -26.03 -22.88
C GLY A 106 16.67 -24.97 -22.15
N HIS A 107 16.09 -24.39 -21.10
CA HIS A 107 16.72 -23.29 -20.38
C HIS A 107 17.61 -23.77 -19.23
N ALA A 108 18.81 -23.20 -19.13
CA ALA A 108 19.75 -23.45 -18.04
C ALA A 108 20.37 -22.15 -17.54
N TYR A 109 20.90 -22.17 -16.33
CA TYR A 109 21.76 -21.12 -15.82
C TYR A 109 23.20 -21.61 -15.84
N ARG A 110 24.12 -20.77 -16.30
CA ARG A 110 25.56 -21.04 -16.26
C ARG A 110 26.28 -19.83 -15.69
N GLU A 111 27.38 -20.04 -15.01
CA GLU A 111 28.17 -18.97 -14.41
C GLU A 111 29.60 -19.02 -14.95
N GLU A 112 30.11 -17.87 -15.37
CA GLU A 112 31.50 -17.73 -15.81
C GLU A 112 32.01 -16.36 -15.37
N ASN A 113 33.20 -16.33 -14.79
CA ASN A 113 33.85 -15.10 -14.30
C ASN A 113 32.98 -14.27 -13.32
N GLY A 114 32.14 -14.94 -12.53
CA GLY A 114 31.22 -14.29 -11.57
C GLY A 114 29.99 -13.64 -12.21
N VAL A 115 29.75 -13.85 -13.50
CA VAL A 115 28.56 -13.40 -14.22
C VAL A 115 27.66 -14.60 -14.49
N THR A 116 26.39 -14.49 -14.10
CA THR A 116 25.37 -15.50 -14.42
C THR A 116 24.78 -15.25 -15.81
N TRP A 117 24.70 -16.31 -16.60
CA TRP A 117 24.13 -16.34 -17.93
C TRP A 117 22.88 -17.22 -17.94
N ARG A 118 21.85 -16.74 -18.63
CA ARG A 118 20.66 -17.53 -18.97
C ARG A 118 20.89 -18.12 -20.36
N VAL A 119 20.96 -19.45 -20.44
CA VAL A 119 21.27 -20.18 -21.67
C VAL A 119 20.02 -20.93 -22.13
N PHE A 120 19.81 -21.00 -23.45
CA PHE A 120 18.79 -21.82 -24.07
C PHE A 120 19.43 -22.70 -25.16
N THR A 121 19.26 -24.02 -25.04
CA THR A 121 19.76 -25.00 -26.00
C THR A 121 18.61 -25.59 -26.80
N TYR A 122 18.69 -25.48 -28.12
CA TYR A 122 17.73 -26.04 -29.06
C TYR A 122 18.43 -27.00 -30.03
N GLU A 123 17.84 -28.18 -30.22
CA GLU A 123 18.41 -29.19 -31.11
C GLU A 123 17.43 -29.51 -32.24
N ARG A 124 17.91 -29.49 -33.49
CA ARG A 124 17.10 -29.81 -34.67
C ARG A 124 17.99 -30.35 -35.79
N GLY A 125 17.62 -31.51 -36.35
CA GLY A 125 18.33 -32.08 -37.50
C GLY A 125 19.79 -32.43 -37.20
N GLY A 126 20.11 -32.79 -35.95
CA GLY A 126 21.48 -33.05 -35.48
C GLY A 126 22.29 -31.80 -35.16
N LEU A 127 21.82 -30.60 -35.47
CA LEU A 127 22.44 -29.35 -35.02
C LEU A 127 22.02 -29.02 -33.59
N THR A 128 22.99 -28.57 -32.78
CA THR A 128 22.73 -28.02 -31.44
C THR A 128 23.03 -26.52 -31.43
N ILE A 129 21.98 -25.71 -31.26
CA ILE A 129 22.06 -24.24 -31.20
C ILE A 129 21.93 -23.82 -29.75
N THR A 130 22.94 -23.14 -29.23
CA THR A 130 22.96 -22.61 -27.87
C THR A 130 22.98 -21.08 -27.93
N THR A 131 21.99 -20.44 -27.31
CA THR A 131 21.94 -18.97 -27.14
C THR A 131 22.08 -18.61 -25.68
N ALA A 132 22.79 -17.54 -25.35
CA ALA A 132 22.97 -17.06 -23.99
C ALA A 132 22.69 -15.56 -23.88
N ASP A 133 22.08 -15.16 -22.76
CA ASP A 133 21.83 -13.77 -22.38
C ASP A 133 22.41 -13.50 -20.98
N ARG A 134 22.86 -12.27 -20.75
CA ARG A 134 23.52 -11.83 -19.51
C ARG A 134 22.52 -11.42 -18.45
N MET A 135 22.60 -12.04 -17.26
CA MET A 135 21.67 -11.73 -16.18
C MET A 135 21.93 -10.37 -15.53
N ASP A 136 23.15 -9.84 -15.57
CA ASP A 136 23.48 -8.55 -14.97
C ASP A 136 22.89 -7.37 -15.76
N GLU A 137 22.98 -7.41 -17.09
CA GLU A 137 22.31 -6.44 -17.97
C GLU A 137 20.79 -6.51 -17.81
N ARG A 138 20.24 -7.73 -17.79
CA ARG A 138 18.83 -7.98 -17.49
C ARG A 138 18.39 -7.40 -16.13
N ASN A 139 19.20 -7.58 -15.09
CA ASN A 139 18.89 -7.09 -13.76
C ASN A 139 18.97 -5.56 -13.66
N GLN A 140 19.84 -4.91 -14.43
CA GLN A 140 19.90 -3.46 -14.53
C GLN A 140 18.63 -2.90 -15.18
N LEU A 141 18.17 -3.50 -16.28
CA LEU A 141 16.91 -3.14 -16.93
C LEU A 141 15.72 -3.32 -15.97
N LEU A 142 15.67 -4.44 -15.24
CA LEU A 142 14.67 -4.68 -14.20
C LEU A 142 14.72 -3.60 -13.11
N ALA A 143 15.90 -3.20 -12.65
CA ALA A 143 16.04 -2.17 -11.62
C ALA A 143 15.52 -0.79 -12.09
N GLU A 144 15.68 -0.45 -13.36
CA GLU A 144 15.11 0.77 -13.95
C GLU A 144 13.58 0.71 -14.05
N VAL A 145 13.05 -0.41 -14.56
CA VAL A 145 11.60 -0.65 -14.62
C VAL A 145 10.99 -0.61 -13.22
N PHE A 146 11.65 -1.23 -12.23
CA PHE A 146 11.20 -1.19 -10.83
C PHE A 146 11.18 0.22 -10.26
N LYS A 147 12.21 1.05 -10.54
CA LYS A 147 12.21 2.45 -10.09
C LYS A 147 11.00 3.20 -10.63
N VAL A 148 10.71 3.05 -11.93
CA VAL A 148 9.56 3.72 -12.57
C VAL A 148 8.23 3.18 -12.03
N ALA A 149 8.13 1.88 -11.74
CA ALA A 149 6.92 1.25 -11.21
C ALA A 149 6.65 1.60 -9.72
N VAL A 150 7.68 1.71 -8.88
CA VAL A 150 7.55 1.93 -7.43
C VAL A 150 7.25 3.38 -7.07
N VAL A 151 7.83 4.34 -7.79
CA VAL A 151 7.64 5.77 -7.52
C VAL A 151 6.16 6.18 -7.43
N PRO A 152 5.26 5.85 -8.39
CA PRO A 152 3.86 6.23 -8.29
C PRO A 152 3.15 5.58 -7.10
N PHE A 153 3.50 4.35 -6.73
CA PHE A 153 2.97 3.68 -5.53
C PHE A 153 3.40 4.39 -4.25
N ALA A 154 4.67 4.78 -4.15
CA ALA A 154 5.18 5.54 -3.00
C ALA A 154 4.49 6.90 -2.88
N VAL A 155 4.33 7.62 -4.01
CA VAL A 155 3.61 8.90 -4.05
C VAL A 155 2.14 8.72 -3.64
N ALA A 156 1.46 7.68 -4.15
CA ALA A 156 0.07 7.40 -3.81
C ALA A 156 -0.10 7.02 -2.34
N LEU A 157 0.81 6.23 -1.76
CA LEU A 157 0.81 5.88 -0.35
C LEU A 157 0.99 7.12 0.53
N LEU A 158 1.99 7.96 0.23
CA LEU A 158 2.24 9.21 0.95
C LEU A 158 1.03 10.16 0.86
N GLY A 159 0.48 10.33 -0.34
CA GLY A 159 -0.74 11.13 -0.55
C GLY A 159 -1.92 10.61 0.26
N SER A 160 -2.10 9.28 0.31
CA SER A 160 -3.15 8.63 1.08
C SER A 160 -2.96 8.83 2.59
N MET A 161 -1.72 8.77 3.09
CA MET A 161 -1.39 9.06 4.49
C MET A 161 -1.70 10.52 4.86
N VAL A 162 -1.36 11.48 4.01
CA VAL A 162 -1.67 12.90 4.21
C VAL A 162 -3.18 13.14 4.19
N ALA A 163 -3.89 12.55 3.23
CA ALA A 163 -5.34 12.65 3.13
C ALA A 163 -6.04 12.05 4.36
N LEU A 164 -5.58 10.89 4.83
CA LEU A 164 -6.09 10.23 6.03
C LEU A 164 -5.84 11.09 7.28
N TRP A 165 -4.63 11.64 7.43
CA TRP A 165 -4.31 12.55 8.53
C TRP A 165 -5.26 13.75 8.54
N PHE A 166 -5.43 14.41 7.39
CA PHE A 166 -6.31 15.55 7.26
C PHE A 166 -7.78 15.19 7.55
N GLY A 167 -8.27 14.08 7.00
CA GLY A 167 -9.62 13.58 7.19
C GLY A 167 -9.94 13.30 8.67
N VAL A 168 -9.04 12.60 9.38
CA VAL A 168 -9.21 12.27 10.80
C VAL A 168 -9.12 13.53 11.66
N VAL A 169 -8.13 14.41 11.43
CA VAL A 169 -7.99 15.64 12.22
C VAL A 169 -9.21 16.54 12.06
N ARG A 170 -9.68 16.75 10.83
CA ARG A 170 -10.84 17.60 10.52
C ARG A 170 -12.15 16.96 10.98
N GLY A 171 -12.33 15.66 10.79
CA GLY A 171 -13.51 14.90 11.21
C GLY A 171 -13.71 14.86 12.72
N LEU A 172 -12.62 14.78 13.50
CA LEU A 172 -12.68 14.80 14.98
C LEU A 172 -12.62 16.22 15.57
N ALA A 173 -12.47 17.25 14.76
CA ALA A 173 -12.41 18.63 15.25
C ALA A 173 -13.71 19.07 15.97
N PRO A 174 -14.93 18.79 15.47
CA PRO A 174 -16.17 19.15 16.16
C PRO A 174 -16.29 18.51 17.55
N LEU A 175 -15.92 17.23 17.68
CA LEU A 175 -15.90 16.54 18.97
C LEU A 175 -14.93 17.21 19.97
N SER A 176 -13.75 17.61 19.50
CA SER A 176 -12.77 18.32 20.33
C SER A 176 -13.26 19.71 20.77
N ARG A 177 -14.10 20.37 19.96
CA ARG A 177 -14.72 21.65 20.29
C ARG A 177 -15.84 21.45 21.31
N LEU A 178 -16.69 20.45 21.12
CA LEU A 178 -17.74 20.09 22.07
C LEU A 178 -17.17 19.74 23.45
N ARG A 179 -16.14 18.90 23.51
CA ARG A 179 -15.42 18.57 24.76
C ARG A 179 -14.90 19.81 25.47
N ARG A 180 -14.28 20.74 24.72
CA ARG A 180 -13.76 22.00 25.27
C ARG A 180 -14.87 22.95 25.73
N SER A 181 -15.98 23.01 25.02
CA SER A 181 -17.14 23.83 25.38
C SER A 181 -17.77 23.33 26.68
N LEU A 182 -17.91 22.01 26.84
CA LEU A 182 -18.39 21.39 28.07
C LEU A 182 -17.42 21.60 29.24
N GLY A 183 -16.12 21.39 29.03
CA GLY A 183 -15.13 21.56 30.09
C GLY A 183 -14.90 23.00 30.57
N ARG A 184 -15.39 24.01 29.84
CA ARG A 184 -15.28 25.44 30.21
C ARG A 184 -16.56 26.00 30.83
N ARG A 185 -17.67 25.26 30.81
CA ARG A 185 -18.94 25.71 31.38
C ARG A 185 -18.91 25.54 32.91
N HIS A 186 -19.37 26.57 33.61
CA HIS A 186 -19.62 26.50 35.05
C HIS A 186 -20.80 25.57 35.34
N ALA A 187 -20.84 24.99 36.54
CA ALA A 187 -21.87 24.03 36.96
C ALA A 187 -23.31 24.60 36.86
N GLU A 188 -23.45 25.92 36.96
CA GLU A 188 -24.74 26.63 36.92
C GLU A 188 -25.17 27.04 35.50
N ALA A 189 -24.31 26.85 34.49
CA ALA A 189 -24.56 27.28 33.11
C ALA A 189 -25.40 26.23 32.34
N LEU A 190 -26.72 26.23 32.58
CA LEU A 190 -27.71 25.30 32.01
C LEU A 190 -28.15 25.61 30.56
N ALA A 191 -27.64 26.68 29.95
CA ALA A 191 -28.03 27.08 28.59
C ALA A 191 -27.83 25.94 27.56
N PRO A 192 -28.73 25.77 26.58
CA PRO A 192 -28.61 24.68 25.61
C PRO A 192 -27.31 24.77 24.79
N LEU A 193 -26.78 23.62 24.38
CA LEU A 193 -25.65 23.53 23.46
C LEU A 193 -26.11 23.75 22.02
N PRO A 194 -25.32 24.48 21.20
CA PRO A 194 -25.67 24.73 19.81
C PRO A 194 -25.62 23.44 19.00
N THR A 195 -26.69 23.16 18.26
CA THR A 195 -26.81 21.99 17.35
C THR A 195 -26.38 22.30 15.91
N ARG A 196 -26.21 23.59 15.55
CA ARG A 196 -25.81 24.05 14.22
C ARG A 196 -24.32 23.78 13.96
N GLY A 197 -24.01 23.23 12.78
CA GLY A 197 -22.63 22.94 12.35
C GLY A 197 -22.01 21.66 12.93
N LEU A 198 -22.80 20.83 13.61
CA LEU A 198 -22.38 19.50 14.08
C LEU A 198 -22.58 18.44 12.98
N PRO A 199 -21.66 17.46 12.87
CA PRO A 199 -21.87 16.23 12.09
C PRO A 199 -23.17 15.53 12.47
N ARG A 200 -23.77 14.81 11.53
CA ARG A 200 -25.06 14.12 11.72
C ARG A 200 -25.01 13.12 12.87
N GLU A 201 -23.85 12.51 13.08
CA GLU A 201 -23.56 11.48 14.08
C GLU A 201 -23.53 12.07 15.51
N LEU A 202 -23.17 13.35 15.65
CA LEU A 202 -23.09 14.01 16.97
C LEU A 202 -24.39 14.72 17.38
N ARG A 203 -25.32 14.93 16.45
CA ARG A 203 -26.56 15.67 16.71
C ARG A 203 -27.45 14.98 17.77
N PRO A 204 -27.74 13.66 17.70
CA PRO A 204 -28.59 12.99 18.69
C PRO A 204 -27.99 13.02 20.11
N LEU A 205 -26.66 12.96 20.21
CA LEU A 205 -25.95 13.04 21.48
C LEU A 205 -26.15 14.42 22.14
N VAL A 206 -25.99 15.49 21.35
CA VAL A 206 -26.17 16.87 21.84
C VAL A 206 -27.63 17.15 22.18
N GLU A 207 -28.57 16.62 21.41
CA GLU A 207 -30.01 16.71 21.70
C GLU A 207 -30.37 16.02 23.03
N THR A 208 -29.86 14.81 23.24
CA THR A 208 -30.06 14.07 24.50
C THR A 208 -29.47 14.84 25.69
N LEU A 209 -28.27 15.41 25.52
CA LEU A 209 -27.63 16.20 26.57
C LEU A 209 -28.41 17.48 26.88
N ASN A 210 -28.91 18.18 25.87
CA ASN A 210 -29.78 19.34 26.04
C ASN A 210 -31.09 18.99 26.77
N GLY A 211 -31.68 17.84 26.46
CA GLY A 211 -32.87 17.36 27.17
C GLY A 211 -32.62 17.09 28.66
N LEU A 212 -31.44 16.55 29.00
CA LEU A 212 -31.03 16.37 30.41
C LEU A 212 -30.82 17.71 31.12
N LEU A 213 -30.14 18.67 30.46
CA LEU A 213 -29.94 20.01 31.01
C LEU A 213 -31.28 20.71 31.30
N ALA A 214 -32.24 20.61 30.38
CA ALA A 214 -33.58 21.18 30.57
C ALA A 214 -34.31 20.56 31.78
N ARG A 215 -34.21 19.23 31.98
CA ARG A 215 -34.82 18.56 33.14
C ARG A 215 -34.19 18.99 34.47
N ILE A 216 -32.87 19.21 34.49
CA ILE A 216 -32.15 19.72 35.68
C ILE A 216 -32.60 21.14 35.98
N GLU A 217 -32.68 22.00 34.96
CA GLU A 217 -33.16 23.37 35.11
C GLU A 217 -34.58 23.42 35.70
N GLU A 218 -35.50 22.61 35.17
CA GLU A 218 -36.85 22.50 35.73
C GLU A 218 -36.87 22.01 37.19
N ALA A 219 -36.00 21.05 37.54
CA ALA A 219 -35.92 20.53 38.90
C ALA A 219 -35.45 21.61 39.89
N ILE A 220 -34.42 22.38 39.52
CA ILE A 220 -33.91 23.49 40.32
C ILE A 220 -35.00 24.58 40.47
N GLN A 221 -35.70 24.93 39.41
CA GLN A 221 -36.80 25.92 39.47
C GLN A 221 -37.98 25.44 40.34
N ARG A 222 -38.25 24.13 40.39
CA ARG A 222 -39.26 23.57 41.30
C ARG A 222 -38.80 23.65 42.76
N GLU A 223 -37.55 23.32 43.04
CA GLU A 223 -36.96 23.40 44.39
C GLU A 223 -36.94 24.85 44.92
N GLN A 224 -36.54 25.81 44.09
CA GLN A 224 -36.54 27.23 44.45
C GLN A 224 -37.94 27.77 44.74
N ARG A 225 -38.95 27.35 43.97
CA ARG A 225 -40.36 27.72 44.25
C ARG A 225 -40.84 27.12 45.55
N PHE A 226 -40.61 25.82 45.76
CA PHE A 226 -41.00 25.14 47.00
C PHE A 226 -40.38 25.77 48.25
N THR A 227 -39.08 26.11 48.21
CA THR A 227 -38.41 26.76 49.34
C THR A 227 -38.92 28.18 49.59
N ASN A 228 -39.23 28.94 48.53
CA ASN A 228 -39.82 30.28 48.66
C ASN A 228 -41.24 30.22 49.25
N ASP A 229 -42.06 29.30 48.75
CA ASP A 229 -43.43 29.08 49.23
C ASP A 229 -43.44 28.60 50.68
N ALA A 230 -42.59 27.63 51.04
CA ALA A 230 -42.46 27.17 52.42
C ALA A 230 -42.01 28.28 53.38
N ALA A 231 -41.10 29.16 52.95
CA ALA A 231 -40.67 30.30 53.76
C ALA A 231 -41.81 31.32 54.01
N HIS A 232 -42.71 31.49 53.03
CA HIS A 232 -43.90 32.33 53.19
C HIS A 232 -44.95 31.65 54.10
N GLU A 233 -45.20 30.36 53.89
CA GLU A 233 -46.15 29.58 54.68
C GLU A 233 -45.74 29.43 56.15
N PHE A 234 -44.45 29.51 56.49
CA PHE A 234 -44.03 29.55 57.91
C PHE A 234 -44.11 30.94 58.55
N LYS A 235 -44.02 32.02 57.78
CA LYS A 235 -44.15 33.39 58.31
C LYS A 235 -45.56 33.65 58.88
N THR A 236 -46.59 33.18 58.20
CA THR A 236 -48.00 33.37 58.57
C THR A 236 -48.37 32.76 59.94
N PRO A 237 -48.11 31.47 60.23
CA PRO A 237 -48.38 30.87 61.54
C PRO A 237 -47.45 31.40 62.63
N LEU A 238 -46.18 31.72 62.32
CA LEU A 238 -45.27 32.31 63.31
C LEU A 238 -45.74 33.70 63.75
N THR A 239 -46.31 34.46 62.82
CA THR A 239 -46.92 35.77 63.11
C THR A 239 -48.16 35.60 63.98
N ALA A 240 -49.02 34.62 63.70
CA ALA A 240 -50.19 34.29 64.51
C ALA A 240 -49.79 33.87 65.95
N ILE A 241 -48.79 33.00 66.11
CA ILE A 241 -48.26 32.61 67.42
C ILE A 241 -47.71 33.81 68.18
N LYS A 242 -46.97 34.70 67.50
CA LYS A 242 -46.51 35.96 68.10
C LYS A 242 -47.67 36.84 68.58
N THR A 243 -48.76 36.90 67.82
CA THR A 243 -49.95 37.70 68.21
C THR A 243 -50.62 37.09 69.43
N HIS A 244 -50.78 35.77 69.47
CA HIS A 244 -51.33 35.07 70.64
C HIS A 244 -50.48 35.26 71.91
N LEU A 245 -49.14 35.21 71.79
CA LEU A 245 -48.23 35.53 72.89
C LEU A 245 -48.36 36.99 73.36
N GLN A 246 -48.52 37.94 72.44
CA GLN A 246 -48.73 39.35 72.78
C GLN A 246 -50.05 39.61 73.50
N VAL A 247 -51.12 38.89 73.13
CA VAL A 247 -52.41 38.98 73.83
C VAL A 247 -52.32 38.35 75.22
N ALA A 248 -51.66 37.20 75.36
CA ALA A 248 -51.47 36.53 76.65
C ALA A 248 -50.59 37.33 77.63
N GLN A 249 -49.72 38.22 77.15
CA GLN A 249 -48.93 39.14 77.99
C GLN A 249 -49.68 40.43 78.38
N ARG A 250 -50.84 40.70 77.78
CA ARG A 250 -51.67 41.89 78.06
C ARG A 250 -52.89 41.59 78.96
N VAL A 251 -53.09 40.33 79.32
CA VAL A 251 -54.06 39.87 80.32
C VAL A 251 -53.30 39.60 81.61
#